data_AF-A0A7U3Y7S0-F1
#
_entry.id   AF-A0A7U3Y7S0-F1
#
_cell.length_a   1.000
_cell.length_b   1.000
_cell.length_c   1.000
_cell.angle_alpha   90.00
_cell.angle_beta   90.00
_cell.angle_gamma   90.00
#
_symmetry.space_group_name_H-M   'P 1'
#
loop_
_entity.id
_entity.type
_entity.pdbx_description
1 polymer ?
#
loop_
_entity_poly.entity_id
_entity_poly.type
_entity_poly.pdbx_seq_one_letter_code
_entity_poly.pdbx_strand_id
1 'polypeptide(L)' 'MFVQHKSEYINLNHVVKVKKATSENNKFAHRDFYKLVLTLTSNDTLDLEFNSEEELDRFLEKLEIVK' A
#
# COMPACT_ATOMS: atom_id res chain seq x y z
N MET A 1 11.87 -10.09 -1.76
CA MET A 1 10.55 -10.73 -1.90
C MET A 1 9.67 -9.83 -2.76
N PHE A 2 8.82 -10.38 -3.63
CA PHE A 2 7.94 -9.58 -4.51
C PHE A 2 6.47 -9.85 -4.21
N VAL A 3 5.65 -8.81 -4.21
CA VAL A 3 4.20 -8.93 -4.16
C VAL A 3 3.60 -8.37 -5.43
N GLN A 4 2.70 -9.12 -6.05
CA GLN A 4 1.94 -8.68 -7.20
C GLN A 4 0.67 -7.95 -6.74
N HIS A 5 0.48 -6.72 -7.19
CA HIS A 5 -0.78 -5.98 -7.06
C HIS A 5 -1.30 -5.63 -8.44
N LYS A 6 -2.50 -6.09 -8.79
CA LYS A 6 -3.08 -5.95 -10.14
C LYS A 6 -2.10 -6.45 -11.22
N SER A 7 -1.36 -5.54 -11.86
CA SER A 7 -0.38 -5.84 -12.92
C SER A 7 1.04 -5.39 -12.59
N GLU A 8 1.28 -4.89 -11.37
CA GLU A 8 2.57 -4.39 -10.93
C GLU A 8 3.22 -5.35 -9.93
N TYR A 9 4.50 -5.63 -10.12
CA TYR A 9 5.32 -6.38 -9.16
C TYR A 9 6.09 -5.41 -8.29
N ILE A 10 5.83 -5.45 -7.00
CA ILE A 10 6.43 -4.56 -6.03
C ILE A 10 7.52 -5.32 -5.29
N ASN A 11 8.75 -4.82 -5.35
CA ASN A 11 9.85 -5.39 -4.60
C ASN A 11 9.82 -4.90 -3.15
N LEU A 12 9.42 -5.79 -2.25
CA LEU A 12 9.30 -5.46 -0.82
C LEU A 12 10.64 -5.17 -0.15
N ASN A 13 11.75 -5.67 -0.69
CA ASN A 13 13.08 -5.39 -0.13
C ASN A 13 13.47 -3.91 -0.25
N HIS A 14 12.81 -3.18 -1.15
CA HIS A 14 13.07 -1.76 -1.35
C HIS A 14 12.05 -0.89 -0.61
N VAL A 15 11.03 -1.45 0.03
CA VAL A 15 10.04 -0.67 0.77
C VAL A 15 10.62 -0.24 2.11
N VAL A 16 10.77 1.06 2.31
CA VAL A 16 11.27 1.64 3.57
C VAL A 16 10.17 2.17 4.47
N LYS A 17 9.03 2.56 3.87
CA LYS A 17 7.91 3.13 4.60
C LYS A 17 6.59 2.72 3.96
N VAL A 18 5.61 2.45 4.82
CA VAL A 18 4.25 2.08 4.44
C VAL A 18 3.30 3.06 5.12
N LYS A 19 2.37 3.64 4.37
CA LYS A 19 1.33 4.53 4.91
C LYS A 19 -0.05 4.14 4.39
N LYS A 20 -0.94 3.74 5.29
CA LYS A 20 -2.38 3.53 5.01
C LYS A 20 -3.08 4.89 4.93
N ALA A 21 -3.78 5.13 3.83
CA ALA A 21 -4.63 6.29 3.62
C ALA A 21 -6.05 5.77 3.35
N THR A 22 -6.94 6.08 4.29
CA THR A 22 -8.37 5.81 4.17
C THR A 22 -9.13 7.12 4.12
N SER A 23 -10.39 7.06 3.69
CA SER A 23 -11.35 8.17 3.79
C SER A 23 -11.37 8.80 5.19
N GLU A 24 -11.35 7.98 6.24
CA GLU A 24 -11.33 8.44 7.64
C GLU A 24 -10.06 9.24 8.02
N ASN A 25 -8.90 8.88 7.46
CA ASN A 25 -7.62 9.53 7.76
C ASN A 25 -7.23 10.61 6.75
N ASN A 26 -8.05 10.87 5.72
CA ASN A 26 -7.79 11.89 4.72
C ASN A 26 -8.99 12.85 4.60
N LYS A 27 -8.87 14.03 5.24
CA LYS A 27 -9.90 15.07 5.24
C LYS A 27 -10.31 15.61 3.86
N PHE A 28 -9.59 15.24 2.80
CA PHE A 28 -9.87 15.61 1.41
C PHE A 28 -10.50 14.46 0.60
N ALA A 29 -10.80 13.33 1.23
CA ALA A 29 -11.44 12.20 0.59
C ALA A 29 -12.93 12.48 0.33
N HIS A 30 -13.32 12.61 -0.94
CA HIS A 30 -14.72 12.77 -1.35
C HIS A 30 -15.48 11.44 -1.51
N ARG A 31 -14.78 10.29 -1.39
CA ARG A 31 -15.32 8.93 -1.48
C ARG A 31 -14.55 8.00 -0.53
N ASP A 32 -15.19 6.91 -0.12
CA ASP A 32 -14.50 5.81 0.52
C ASP A 32 -13.46 5.21 -0.43
N PHE A 33 -12.19 5.33 -0.04
CA PHE A 33 -11.08 4.71 -0.75
C PHE A 33 -10.10 4.14 0.26
N TYR A 34 -9.44 3.07 -0.16
CA TYR A 34 -8.39 2.40 0.57
C TYR A 34 -7.12 2.48 -0.25
N LYS A 35 -6.13 3.21 0.26
CA LYS A 35 -4.87 3.44 -0.45
C LYS A 35 -3.69 3.11 0.45
N LEU A 36 -2.67 2.50 -0.14
CA LEU A 36 -1.38 2.26 0.50
C LEU A 36 -0.31 3.03 -0.27
N VAL A 37 0.42 3.88 0.45
CA VAL A 37 1.59 4.57 -0.09
C VAL A 37 2.83 3.84 0.39
N LEU A 38 3.58 3.28 -0.54
CA LEU A 38 4.87 2.64 -0.31
C LEU A 38 5.97 3.60 -0.70
N THR A 39 6.87 3.92 0.22
CA THR A 39 8.10 4.66 -0.11
C THR A 39 9.21 3.64 -0.33
N LEU A 40 9.89 3.75 -1.46
CA LEU A 40 11.00 2.89 -1.84
C LEU A 40 12.35 3.50 -1.43
N THR A 41 13.41 2.67 -1.38
CA THR A 41 14.79 3.09 -1.09
C THR A 41 15.33 4.10 -2.10
N SER A 42 14.80 4.12 -3.33
CA SER A 42 15.13 5.10 -4.37
C SER A 42 14.41 6.44 -4.21
N ASN A 43 13.71 6.67 -3.08
CA ASN A 43 12.82 7.82 -2.84
C ASN A 43 11.57 7.86 -3.75
N ASP A 44 11.36 6.85 -4.59
CA ASP A 44 10.12 6.70 -5.33
C ASP A 44 8.96 6.34 -4.40
N THR A 45 7.79 6.90 -4.68
CA THR A 45 6.55 6.57 -3.98
C THR A 45 5.63 5.78 -4.90
N LEU A 46 5.17 4.64 -4.41
CA LEU A 46 4.25 3.75 -5.11
C LEU A 46 2.90 3.80 -4.42
N ASP A 47 1.89 4.22 -5.18
CA ASP A 47 0.54 4.47 -4.71
C ASP A 47 -0.37 3.32 -5.12
N LEU A 48 -0.79 2.50 -4.18
CA LEU A 48 -1.65 1.35 -4.43
C LEU A 48 -3.07 1.64 -3.96
N GLU A 49 -4.02 1.60 -4.88
CA GLU A 49 -5.44 1.69 -4.56
C GLU A 49 -6.08 0.30 -4.48
N PHE A 50 -6.91 0.12 -3.47
CA PHE A 50 -7.63 -1.10 -3.14
C PHE A 50 -9.13 -0.82 -3.16
N ASN A 51 -9.91 -1.84 -3.50
CA ASN A 51 -11.36 -1.70 -3.60
C ASN A 51 -12.05 -1.84 -2.23
N SER A 52 -11.39 -2.44 -1.25
CA SER A 52 -11.91 -2.66 0.10
C SER A 52 -10.81 -2.64 1.16
N GLU A 53 -11.21 -2.47 2.42
CA GLU A 53 -10.31 -2.56 3.57
C GLU A 53 -9.68 -3.95 3.68
N GLU A 54 -10.47 -5.00 3.48
CA GLU A 54 -9.98 -6.39 3.57
C GLU A 54 -8.87 -6.69 2.55
N GLU A 55 -8.94 -6.15 1.33
CA GLU A 55 -7.86 -6.31 0.35
C GLU A 55 -6.58 -5.61 0.82
N LEU A 56 -6.72 -4.41 1.38
CA LEU A 56 -5.62 -3.63 1.92
C LEU A 56 -4.97 -4.32 3.13
N ASP A 57 -5.77 -4.81 4.07
CA ASP A 57 -5.28 -5.50 5.27
C ASP A 57 -4.60 -6.82 4.89
N ARG A 58 -5.15 -7.61 3.96
CA ARG A 58 -4.45 -8.81 3.43
C ARG A 58 -3.13 -8.47 2.74
N PHE A 59 -3.05 -7.30 2.10
CA PHE A 59 -1.80 -6.83 1.48
C PHE A 59 -0.77 -6.43 2.54
N LEU A 60 -1.21 -5.76 3.61
CA LEU A 60 -0.40 -5.41 4.77
C LEU A 60 0.11 -6.66 5.51
N GLU A 61 -0.71 -7.68 5.71
CA GLU A 61 -0.27 -8.94 6.31
C GLU A 61 0.84 -9.60 5.48
N LYS A 62 0.71 -9.62 4.15
CA LYS A 62 1.75 -10.11 3.24
C LYS A 62 3.04 -9.28 3.31
N LEU A 63 2.94 -7.99 3.62
CA LEU A 63 4.08 -7.11 3.87
C LEU A 63 4.73 -7.38 5.24
N GLU A 64 3.95 -7.60 6.29
CA GLU A 64 4.46 -7.84 7.65
C GLU A 64 5.17 -9.19 7.81
N ILE A 65 4.82 -10.20 6.99
CA ILE A 65 5.58 -11.45 6.90
C ILE A 65 7.05 -11.20 6.45
N VAL A 66 7.37 -10.01 5.93
CA VAL A 66 8.71 -9.64 5.43
C VAL A 66 9.52 -8.80 6.44
N LYS A 67 9.02 -8.56 7.66
CA LYS A 67 9.78 -7.89 8.72
C LYS A 67 10.79 -8.80 9.42
#